data_AF-U4VEW9-F1
#
_entry.id   AF-U4VEW9-F1
#
_cell.length_a   1.000
_cell.length_b   1.000
_cell.length_c   1.000
_cell.angle_alpha   90.00
_cell.angle_beta   90.00
_cell.angle_gamma   90.00
#
_symmetry.space_group_name_H-M   'P 1'
#
loop_
_entity.id
_entity.type
_entity.pdbx_description
1 polymer ?
#
loop_
_entity_poly.entity_id
_entity_poly.type
_entity_poly.pdbx_seq_one_letter_code
_entity_poly.pdbx_strand_id
1 'polypeptide(L)'
;MSSSSSSSIEKRTETLDTIAAVLPLSRRGRLAGILTDEDVETLRHLVNEGMGENTLRALTSDLAYLEAWSMAATGRPPLPPFPAPEALLLNFVAHHLWRPQQREIEPEHGMPSTVEQVLRSQGFLRVSGPHAPATVRRRLANWSTLTRWRGLEGAFSSPAVKSAIRLAVRAINRPPSRKSASAITGDILGKLLATCSGEDLTALRDRAILMVAFASGGRRRSEIAGLRVEQFVKQVPVTDDDGSPPLPPSASPFISAGPKPVAPIRTRWSI
;
A
#
# COMPACT_ATOMS: atom_id res chain seq x y z
N MET A 1 -24.76 15.53 -37.59
CA MET A 1 -23.54 14.71 -37.39
C MET A 1 -22.65 15.21 -36.24
N SER A 2 -22.78 16.45 -35.78
CA SER A 2 -21.93 17.04 -34.72
C SER A 2 -22.26 16.63 -33.27
N SER A 3 -23.46 16.13 -32.98
CA SER A 3 -23.85 15.72 -31.62
C SER A 3 -23.22 14.39 -31.18
N SER A 4 -23.04 13.45 -32.12
CA SER A 4 -22.45 12.13 -31.85
C SER A 4 -20.95 12.23 -31.52
N SER A 5 -20.21 13.13 -32.16
CA SER A 5 -18.79 13.35 -31.90
C SER A 5 -18.54 14.10 -30.59
N SER A 6 -19.42 15.01 -30.18
CA SER A 6 -19.35 15.63 -28.83
C SER A 6 -19.51 14.58 -27.74
N SER A 7 -20.52 13.70 -27.88
CA SER A 7 -20.80 12.66 -26.90
C SER A 7 -19.68 11.62 -26.75
N SER A 8 -18.93 11.32 -27.81
CA SER A 8 -17.79 10.40 -27.74
C SER A 8 -16.57 11.06 -27.10
N ILE A 9 -16.32 12.34 -27.38
CA ILE A 9 -15.27 13.12 -26.72
C ILE A 9 -15.56 13.27 -25.22
N GLU A 10 -16.81 13.51 -24.83
CA GLU A 10 -17.24 13.57 -23.43
C GLU A 10 -17.01 12.24 -22.70
N LYS A 11 -17.40 11.11 -23.30
CA LYS A 11 -17.16 9.75 -22.73
C LYS A 11 -15.67 9.41 -22.61
N ARG A 12 -14.85 9.79 -23.60
CA ARG A 12 -13.38 9.66 -23.52
C ARG A 12 -12.80 10.50 -22.40
N THR A 13 -13.34 11.70 -22.20
CA THR A 13 -12.91 12.59 -21.11
C THR A 13 -13.25 11.99 -19.76
N GLU A 14 -14.44 11.41 -19.59
CA GLU A 14 -14.87 10.72 -18.36
C GLU A 14 -14.05 9.43 -18.08
N THR A 15 -13.72 8.67 -19.13
CA THR A 15 -12.86 7.48 -19.00
C THR A 15 -11.42 7.86 -18.65
N LEU A 16 -10.89 8.91 -19.29
CA LEU A 16 -9.62 9.52 -18.91
C LEU A 16 -9.67 10.12 -17.50
N ASP A 17 -10.83 10.57 -17.01
CA ASP A 17 -11.03 10.99 -15.63
C ASP A 17 -11.00 9.82 -14.64
N THR A 18 -11.40 8.62 -15.06
CA THR A 18 -11.20 7.38 -14.27
C THR A 18 -9.73 6.98 -14.22
N ILE A 19 -8.96 7.29 -15.27
CA ILE A 19 -7.50 7.07 -15.38
C ILE A 19 -6.69 8.29 -14.90
N ALA A 20 -7.37 9.39 -14.52
CA ALA A 20 -6.77 10.70 -14.24
C ALA A 20 -5.85 10.74 -13.03
N ALA A 21 -5.83 9.67 -12.24
CA ALA A 21 -4.77 9.48 -11.28
C ALA A 21 -3.41 9.49 -12.01
N VAL A 22 -3.29 8.85 -13.16
CA VAL A 22 -1.99 8.41 -13.73
C VAL A 22 -1.52 9.22 -14.93
N LEU A 23 -2.43 9.92 -15.63
CA LEU A 23 -2.12 10.65 -16.86
C LEU A 23 -2.05 12.19 -16.68
N PRO A 24 -1.14 12.88 -17.41
CA PRO A 24 -1.05 14.35 -17.41
C PRO A 24 -2.34 15.05 -17.81
N LEU A 25 -3.10 15.47 -16.80
CA LEU A 25 -4.37 16.19 -16.95
C LEU A 25 -4.26 17.50 -17.73
N SER A 26 -3.06 18.06 -17.84
CA SER A 26 -2.73 19.23 -18.63
C SER A 26 -2.82 19.01 -20.15
N ARG A 27 -3.01 17.77 -20.63
CA ARG A 27 -3.18 17.45 -22.07
C ARG A 27 -4.50 16.78 -22.44
N ARG A 28 -5.48 16.70 -21.52
CA ARG A 28 -6.78 15.99 -21.72
C ARG A 28 -7.50 16.33 -23.02
N GLY A 29 -7.78 17.61 -23.26
CA GLY A 29 -8.51 18.05 -24.46
C GLY A 29 -7.75 17.82 -25.78
N ARG A 30 -6.42 17.85 -25.74
CA ARG A 30 -5.58 17.55 -26.92
C ARG A 30 -5.47 16.05 -27.18
N LEU A 31 -5.40 15.24 -26.13
CA LEU A 31 -5.29 13.78 -26.22
C LEU A 31 -6.61 13.13 -26.64
N ALA A 32 -7.77 13.60 -26.13
CA ALA A 32 -9.08 13.05 -26.51
C ALA A 32 -9.44 13.26 -28.00
N GLY A 33 -8.81 14.24 -28.66
CA GLY A 33 -8.94 14.47 -30.10
C GLY A 33 -7.97 13.65 -30.96
N ILE A 34 -6.94 13.04 -30.37
CA ILE A 34 -5.91 12.25 -31.06
C ILE A 34 -6.08 10.75 -30.80
N LEU A 35 -6.45 10.39 -29.57
CA LEU A 35 -6.62 9.02 -29.12
C LEU A 35 -8.02 8.50 -29.45
N THR A 36 -8.06 7.26 -29.94
CA THR A 36 -9.31 6.51 -30.10
C THR A 36 -9.79 5.96 -28.74
N ASP A 37 -11.03 5.48 -28.69
CA ASP A 37 -11.55 4.79 -27.49
C ASP A 37 -10.72 3.55 -27.13
N GLU A 38 -10.23 2.84 -28.15
CA GLU A 38 -9.39 1.64 -27.99
C GLU A 38 -8.00 1.95 -27.44
N ASP A 39 -7.41 3.09 -27.83
CA ASP A 39 -6.14 3.58 -27.27
C ASP A 39 -6.30 3.92 -25.77
N VAL A 40 -7.40 4.56 -25.40
CA VAL A 40 -7.70 4.92 -24.00
C VAL A 40 -7.87 3.67 -23.15
N GLU A 41 -8.59 2.66 -23.66
CA GLU A 41 -8.78 1.39 -22.97
C GLU A 41 -7.46 0.59 -22.86
N THR A 42 -6.64 0.59 -23.90
CA THR A 42 -5.30 -0.02 -23.87
C THR A 42 -4.41 0.65 -22.83
N LEU A 43 -4.40 1.99 -22.77
CA LEU A 43 -3.67 2.73 -21.74
C LEU A 43 -4.18 2.42 -20.34
N ARG A 44 -5.50 2.30 -20.15
CA ARG A 44 -6.11 1.87 -18.88
C ARG A 44 -5.60 0.51 -18.46
N HIS A 45 -5.62 -0.45 -19.37
CA HIS A 45 -5.15 -1.81 -19.13
C HIS A 45 -3.66 -1.83 -18.75
N LEU A 46 -2.81 -1.13 -19.50
CA LEU A 46 -1.36 -1.04 -19.22
C LEU A 46 -1.08 -0.38 -17.87
N VAL A 47 -1.85 0.65 -17.51
CA VAL A 47 -1.76 1.30 -16.19
C VAL A 47 -2.12 0.34 -15.06
N ASN A 48 -3.19 -0.45 -15.25
CA ASN A 48 -3.63 -1.44 -14.27
C ASN A 48 -2.61 -2.56 -14.08
N GLU A 49 -2.10 -3.13 -15.18
CA GLU A 49 -1.05 -4.15 -15.17
C GLU A 49 0.27 -3.63 -14.59
N GLY A 50 0.66 -2.41 -14.95
CA GLY A 50 1.93 -1.82 -14.55
C GLY A 50 2.03 -1.43 -13.08
N MET A 51 0.91 -1.10 -12.43
CA MET A 51 0.91 -0.65 -11.03
C MET A 51 0.43 -1.71 -10.03
N GLY A 52 -0.36 -2.68 -10.48
CA GLY A 52 -0.99 -3.69 -9.64
C GLY A 52 -2.15 -3.14 -8.81
N GLU A 53 -3.19 -3.96 -8.66
CA GLU A 53 -4.46 -3.58 -8.01
C GLU A 53 -4.29 -3.04 -6.58
N ASN A 54 -3.35 -3.58 -5.81
CA ASN A 54 -3.10 -3.14 -4.43
C ASN A 54 -2.55 -1.71 -4.37
N THR A 55 -1.72 -1.31 -5.33
CA THR A 55 -1.16 0.03 -5.42
C THR A 55 -2.25 1.02 -5.80
N LEU A 56 -3.07 0.68 -6.78
CA LEU A 56 -4.24 1.48 -7.18
C LEU A 56 -5.19 1.68 -6.02
N ARG A 57 -5.57 0.60 -5.32
CA ARG A 57 -6.44 0.69 -4.14
C ARG A 57 -5.85 1.58 -3.04
N ALA A 58 -4.54 1.47 -2.79
CA ALA A 58 -3.86 2.31 -1.82
C ALA A 58 -3.82 3.79 -2.24
N LEU A 59 -3.57 4.08 -3.52
CA LEU A 59 -3.60 5.43 -4.09
C LEU A 59 -4.99 6.05 -4.00
N THR A 60 -6.03 5.33 -4.43
CA THR A 60 -7.43 5.79 -4.36
C THR A 60 -7.83 6.08 -2.91
N SER A 61 -7.50 5.20 -1.97
CA SER A 61 -7.78 5.42 -0.54
C SER A 61 -7.03 6.63 0.03
N ASP A 62 -5.78 6.84 -0.39
CA ASP A 62 -5.01 7.99 0.05
C ASP A 62 -5.53 9.29 -0.53
N LEU A 63 -5.96 9.30 -1.80
CA LEU A 63 -6.55 10.47 -2.45
C LEU A 63 -7.88 10.85 -1.81
N ALA A 64 -8.79 9.90 -1.62
CA ALA A 64 -10.10 10.15 -1.00
C ALA A 64 -9.96 10.77 0.40
N TYR A 65 -8.97 10.31 1.17
CA TYR A 65 -8.66 10.92 2.47
C TYR A 65 -8.10 12.34 2.33
N LEU A 66 -7.19 12.58 1.39
CA LEU A 66 -6.58 13.91 1.18
C LEU A 66 -7.63 14.92 0.72
N GLU A 67 -8.59 14.50 -0.11
CA GLU A 67 -9.77 15.26 -0.52
C GLU A 67 -10.62 15.65 0.67
N ALA A 68 -11.07 14.65 1.44
CA ALA A 68 -11.89 14.88 2.62
C ALA A 68 -11.19 15.78 3.66
N TRP A 69 -9.90 15.55 3.90
CA TRP A 69 -9.11 16.36 4.83
C TRP A 69 -8.91 17.79 4.32
N SER A 70 -8.58 17.99 3.04
CA SER A 70 -8.38 19.32 2.47
C SER A 70 -9.68 20.14 2.54
N MET A 71 -10.81 19.51 2.22
CA MET A 71 -12.12 20.14 2.32
C MET A 71 -12.45 20.53 3.77
N ALA A 72 -12.27 19.60 4.71
CA ALA A 72 -12.52 19.87 6.13
C ALA A 72 -11.59 20.93 6.72
N ALA A 73 -10.30 20.95 6.33
CA ALA A 73 -9.31 21.86 6.88
C ALA A 73 -9.33 23.27 6.27
N THR A 74 -9.83 23.44 5.04
CA THR A 74 -9.80 24.73 4.32
C THR A 74 -11.17 25.31 4.01
N GLY A 75 -12.25 24.54 4.12
CA GLY A 75 -13.61 24.97 3.76
C GLY A 75 -13.79 25.29 2.26
N ARG A 76 -12.83 24.92 1.40
CA ARG A 76 -12.85 25.16 -0.04
C ARG A 76 -13.37 23.93 -0.82
N PRO A 77 -13.90 24.11 -2.05
CA PRO A 77 -14.51 23.06 -2.87
C PRO A 77 -13.61 21.81 -3.09
N PRO A 78 -14.20 20.66 -3.50
CA PRO A 78 -13.82 19.32 -3.04
C PRO A 78 -12.57 18.70 -3.69
N LEU A 79 -11.76 19.45 -4.44
CA LEU A 79 -10.45 18.95 -4.89
C LEU A 79 -9.34 19.46 -3.96
N PRO A 80 -8.36 18.62 -3.57
CA PRO A 80 -7.11 19.12 -3.00
C PRO A 80 -6.52 20.08 -4.04
N PRO A 81 -5.98 21.24 -3.64
CA PRO A 81 -5.34 22.11 -4.61
C PRO A 81 -4.17 21.35 -5.25
N PHE A 82 -4.18 21.29 -6.58
CA PHE A 82 -3.08 20.77 -7.37
C PHE A 82 -2.46 21.93 -8.16
N PRO A 83 -1.17 22.25 -7.95
CA PRO A 83 -0.28 21.69 -6.93
C PRO A 83 -0.66 22.18 -5.52
N ALA A 84 -0.33 21.37 -4.51
CA ALA A 84 -0.54 21.74 -3.11
C ALA A 84 0.40 22.90 -2.72
N PRO A 85 -0.12 24.04 -2.22
CA PRO A 85 0.72 25.10 -1.68
C PRO A 85 1.54 24.58 -0.50
N GLU A 86 2.74 25.13 -0.30
CA GLU A 86 3.62 24.74 0.81
C GLU A 86 2.92 24.85 2.18
N ALA A 87 2.14 25.93 2.38
CA ALA A 87 1.35 26.12 3.59
C ALA A 87 0.37 24.97 3.86
N LEU A 88 -0.25 24.41 2.81
CA LEU A 88 -1.17 23.28 2.96
C LEU A 88 -0.43 21.99 3.32
N LEU A 89 0.77 21.77 2.77
CA LEU A 89 1.61 20.64 3.14
C LEU A 89 2.05 20.72 4.60
N LEU A 90 2.41 21.92 5.07
CA LEU A 90 2.74 22.16 6.47
C LEU A 90 1.52 21.96 7.37
N ASN A 91 0.34 22.39 6.95
CA ASN A 91 -0.91 22.15 7.66
C ASN A 91 -1.21 20.65 7.79
N PHE A 92 -1.00 19.90 6.71
CA PHE A 92 -1.12 18.44 6.73
C PHE A 92 -0.17 17.80 7.73
N VAL A 93 1.09 18.26 7.80
CA VAL A 93 2.05 17.77 8.77
C VAL A 93 1.60 18.08 10.20
N ALA A 94 1.16 19.31 10.48
CA ALA A 94 0.71 19.72 11.81
C ALA A 94 -0.52 18.93 12.30
N HIS A 95 -1.53 18.74 11.44
CA HIS A 95 -2.74 17.99 11.80
C HIS A 95 -2.48 16.51 12.11
N HIS A 96 -1.40 15.92 11.57
CA HIS A 96 -1.19 14.47 11.63
C HIS A 96 0.02 14.04 12.44
N LEU A 97 1.02 14.92 12.63
CA LEU A 97 2.26 14.65 13.35
C LEU A 97 2.37 15.55 14.59
N TRP A 98 1.50 15.31 15.56
CA TRP A 98 1.44 16.01 16.85
C TRP A 98 1.59 15.03 18.03
N ARG A 99 1.73 15.58 19.24
CA ARG A 99 1.93 14.81 20.48
C ARG A 99 0.63 14.71 21.27
N PRO A 100 0.14 13.50 21.59
CA PRO A 100 -1.05 13.33 22.42
C PRO A 100 -0.99 14.06 23.76
N GLN A 101 0.16 13.99 24.44
CA GLN A 101 0.38 14.62 25.75
C GLN A 101 0.26 16.15 25.70
N GLN A 102 0.66 16.75 24.57
CA GLN A 102 0.55 18.20 24.41
C GLN A 102 -0.92 18.62 24.22
N ARG A 103 -1.77 17.75 23.66
CA ARG A 103 -3.21 18.02 23.50
C ARG A 103 -3.97 17.99 24.83
N GLU A 104 -3.42 17.35 25.87
CA GLU A 104 -3.95 17.42 27.24
C GLU A 104 -3.76 18.82 27.84
N ILE A 105 -2.72 19.54 27.42
CA ILE A 105 -2.40 20.90 27.88
C ILE A 105 -3.07 21.94 26.97
N GLU A 106 -3.03 21.71 25.66
CA GLU A 106 -3.48 22.61 24.62
C GLU A 106 -4.47 21.88 23.69
N PRO A 107 -5.79 21.99 23.91
CA PRO A 107 -6.79 21.16 23.21
C PRO A 107 -6.77 21.27 21.68
N GLU A 108 -6.32 22.41 21.15
CA GLU A 108 -6.18 22.69 19.73
C GLU A 108 -4.84 22.20 19.14
N HIS A 109 -3.99 21.54 19.93
CA HIS A 109 -2.72 21.00 19.44
C HIS A 109 -2.96 19.82 18.48
N GLY A 110 -2.60 20.03 17.22
CA GLY A 110 -2.71 19.02 16.18
C GLY A 110 -3.88 19.30 15.22
N MET A 111 -4.71 18.29 14.99
CA MET A 111 -5.89 18.45 14.15
C MET A 111 -7.02 19.13 14.95
N PRO A 112 -7.62 20.22 14.44
CA PRO A 112 -8.80 20.82 15.07
C PRO A 112 -9.93 19.80 15.23
N SER A 113 -10.66 19.89 16.33
CA SER A 113 -11.76 18.96 16.66
C SER A 113 -12.85 18.91 15.59
N THR A 114 -13.14 20.05 14.96
CA THR A 114 -14.09 20.17 13.84
C THR A 114 -13.66 19.34 12.62
N VAL A 115 -12.38 19.42 12.24
CA VAL A 115 -11.80 18.64 11.14
C VAL A 115 -11.81 17.14 11.48
N GLU A 116 -11.45 16.79 12.72
CA GLU A 116 -11.47 15.41 13.20
C GLU A 116 -12.87 14.80 13.13
N GLN A 117 -13.89 15.54 13.58
CA GLN A 117 -15.28 15.11 13.56
C GLN A 117 -15.81 14.90 12.14
N VAL A 118 -15.52 15.81 11.21
CA VAL A 118 -15.92 15.66 9.80
C VAL A 118 -15.30 14.39 9.22
N LEU A 119 -14.00 14.19 9.37
CA LEU A 119 -13.31 13.01 8.85
C LEU A 119 -13.80 11.70 9.49
N ARG A 120 -14.16 11.73 10.77
CA ARG A 120 -14.68 10.57 11.49
C ARG A 120 -16.11 10.24 11.05
N SER A 121 -16.98 11.25 10.91
CA SER A 121 -18.36 11.08 10.44
C SER A 121 -18.45 10.48 9.04
N GLN A 122 -17.49 10.81 8.17
CA GLN A 122 -17.36 10.27 6.82
C GLN A 122 -16.61 8.93 6.75
N GLY A 123 -16.11 8.41 7.88
CA GLY A 123 -15.40 7.14 7.96
C GLY A 123 -13.94 7.14 7.45
N PHE A 124 -13.38 8.32 7.15
CA PHE A 124 -12.00 8.48 6.68
C PHE A 124 -10.96 8.39 7.80
N LEU A 125 -11.33 8.77 9.03
CA LEU A 125 -10.47 8.70 10.20
C LEU A 125 -10.99 7.67 11.21
N ARG A 126 -10.30 6.53 11.30
CA ARG A 126 -10.66 5.41 12.19
C ARG A 126 -9.86 5.35 13.48
N VAL A 127 -8.64 5.88 13.47
CA VAL A 127 -7.72 5.82 14.61
C VAL A 127 -7.83 7.13 15.38
N SER A 128 -7.98 7.03 16.70
CA SER A 128 -7.90 8.19 17.60
C SER A 128 -6.43 8.62 17.76
N GLY A 129 -6.16 9.91 17.61
CA GLY A 129 -4.82 10.49 17.78
C GLY A 129 -4.00 10.61 16.48
N PRO A 130 -2.69 10.92 16.60
CA PRO A 130 -1.85 11.25 15.45
C PRO A 130 -1.59 10.03 14.57
N HIS A 131 -1.38 10.28 13.28
CA HIS A 131 -1.00 9.24 12.34
C HIS A 131 0.43 8.74 12.61
N ALA A 132 0.68 7.49 12.24
CA ALA A 132 2.05 6.99 12.16
C ALA A 132 2.85 7.80 11.12
N PRO A 133 4.13 8.16 11.39
CA PRO A 133 4.94 8.90 10.43
C PRO A 133 5.07 8.25 9.06
N ALA A 134 5.04 6.91 9.01
CA ALA A 134 5.02 6.16 7.76
C ALA A 134 3.75 6.44 6.93
N THR A 135 2.58 6.56 7.57
CA THR A 135 1.32 6.89 6.91
C THR A 135 1.35 8.30 6.34
N VAL A 136 1.84 9.28 7.09
CA VAL A 136 1.97 10.66 6.63
C VAL A 136 2.93 10.75 5.44
N ARG A 137 4.10 10.12 5.53
CA ARG A 137 5.06 10.05 4.42
C ARG A 137 4.47 9.38 3.17
N ARG A 138 3.74 8.27 3.34
CA ARG A 138 3.06 7.59 2.23
C ARG A 138 2.06 8.51 1.53
N ARG A 139 1.18 9.17 2.29
CA ARG A 139 0.17 10.09 1.73
C ARG A 139 0.82 11.26 1.00
N LEU A 140 1.87 11.87 1.57
CA LEU A 140 2.62 12.95 0.91
C LEU A 140 3.34 12.49 -0.36
N ALA A 141 3.93 11.29 -0.35
CA ALA A 141 4.56 10.71 -1.55
C ALA A 141 3.52 10.44 -2.65
N ASN A 142 2.38 9.86 -2.30
CA ASN A 142 1.28 9.61 -3.22
C ASN A 142 0.72 10.92 -3.79
N TRP A 143 0.56 11.96 -2.96
CA TRP A 143 0.15 13.28 -3.40
C TRP A 143 1.18 13.92 -4.35
N SER A 144 2.47 13.77 -4.08
CA SER A 144 3.54 14.23 -4.97
C SER A 144 3.52 13.49 -6.31
N THR A 145 3.36 12.18 -6.29
CA THR A 145 3.26 11.34 -7.49
C THR A 145 2.04 11.73 -8.33
N LEU A 146 0.86 11.88 -7.71
CA LEU A 146 -0.36 12.34 -8.37
C LEU A 146 -0.19 13.76 -8.96
N THR A 147 0.50 14.66 -8.26
CA THR A 147 0.79 16.01 -8.76
C THR A 147 1.69 15.96 -10.01
N ARG A 148 2.75 15.14 -9.97
CA ARG A 148 3.65 14.93 -11.11
C ARG A 148 2.92 14.26 -12.28
N TRP A 149 2.07 13.29 -12.00
CA TRP A 149 1.23 12.64 -12.99
C TRP A 149 0.32 13.64 -13.69
N ARG A 150 -0.11 14.73 -13.04
CA ARG A 150 -0.86 15.83 -13.67
C ARG A 150 0.01 16.81 -14.47
N GLY A 151 1.32 16.59 -14.55
CA GLY A 151 2.28 17.48 -15.20
C GLY A 151 2.58 18.75 -14.41
N LEU A 152 2.33 18.74 -13.09
CA LEU A 152 2.53 19.88 -12.21
C LEU A 152 3.73 19.63 -11.28
N GLU A 153 4.41 20.70 -10.90
CA GLU A 153 5.42 20.68 -9.83
C GLU A 153 4.80 21.22 -8.54
N GLY A 154 5.04 20.55 -7.41
CA GLY A 154 4.53 20.94 -6.11
C GLY A 154 5.65 21.13 -5.07
N ALA A 155 5.35 21.82 -3.99
CA ALA A 155 6.32 22.18 -2.94
C ALA A 155 6.73 21.01 -2.00
N PHE A 156 6.51 19.75 -2.40
CA PHE A 156 6.78 18.57 -1.57
C PHE A 156 8.27 18.40 -1.21
N SER A 157 9.17 18.92 -2.05
CA SER A 157 10.61 18.85 -1.86
C SER A 157 11.19 20.06 -1.12
N SER A 158 10.36 21.00 -0.66
CA SER A 158 10.83 22.24 -0.04
C SER A 158 11.61 21.98 1.27
N PRO A 159 12.62 22.81 1.59
CA PRO A 159 13.35 22.68 2.83
C PRO A 159 12.45 22.79 4.08
N ALA A 160 11.40 23.61 4.05
CA ALA A 160 10.49 23.79 5.17
C ALA A 160 9.68 22.52 5.45
N VAL A 161 9.08 21.91 4.42
CA VAL A 161 8.30 20.67 4.56
C VAL A 161 9.17 19.51 5.05
N LYS A 162 10.37 19.34 4.46
CA LYS A 162 11.33 18.32 4.91
C LYS A 162 11.75 18.52 6.37
N SER A 163 11.97 19.76 6.77
CA SER A 163 12.37 20.09 8.13
C SER A 163 11.24 19.89 9.13
N ALA A 164 10.02 20.30 8.79
CA ALA A 164 8.83 20.08 9.60
C ALA A 164 8.59 18.59 9.86
N ILE A 165 8.64 17.74 8.82
CA ILE A 165 8.50 16.28 8.98
C ILE A 165 9.59 15.72 9.89
N ARG A 166 10.86 16.12 9.69
CA ARG A 166 11.99 15.63 10.48
C ARG A 166 11.85 16.01 11.96
N LEU A 167 11.50 17.28 12.24
CA LEU A 167 11.32 17.78 13.59
C LEU A 167 10.11 17.14 14.26
N ALA A 168 8.99 17.01 13.55
CA ALA A 168 7.78 16.37 14.08
C ALA A 168 8.02 14.89 14.40
N VAL A 169 8.70 14.15 13.51
CA VAL A 169 9.08 12.74 13.77
C VAL A 169 9.99 12.61 14.99
N ARG A 170 10.99 13.49 15.11
CA ARG A 170 11.88 13.54 16.28
C ARG A 170 11.09 13.86 17.54
N ALA A 171 10.18 14.83 17.48
CA ALA A 171 9.35 15.22 18.61
C ALA A 171 8.45 14.07 19.05
N ILE A 172 7.82 13.33 18.14
CA ILE A 172 6.90 12.24 18.51
C ILE A 172 7.59 11.16 19.36
N ASN A 173 8.93 11.02 19.31
CA ASN A 173 9.70 10.10 20.17
C ASN A 173 9.12 8.68 20.22
N ARG A 174 8.46 8.22 19.13
CA ARG A 174 7.91 6.87 19.08
C ARG A 174 9.07 5.90 18.81
N PRO A 175 9.49 5.06 19.79
CA PRO A 175 10.50 4.06 19.53
C PRO A 175 10.00 3.16 18.38
N PRO A 176 10.85 2.83 17.39
CA PRO A 176 10.45 1.96 16.30
C PRO A 176 10.01 0.61 16.86
N SER A 177 8.70 0.36 16.86
CA SER A 177 8.16 -0.94 17.25
C SER A 177 8.18 -1.87 16.04
N ARG A 178 8.86 -3.01 16.17
CA ARG A 178 8.71 -4.09 15.19
C ARG A 178 7.26 -4.59 15.24
N LYS A 179 6.68 -4.90 14.07
CA LYS A 179 5.31 -5.47 14.00
C LYS A 179 5.22 -6.85 14.67
N SER A 180 6.34 -7.57 14.75
CA SER A 180 6.53 -8.74 15.59
C SER A 180 7.92 -8.66 16.24
N ALA A 181 7.99 -8.93 17.54
CA ALA A 181 9.26 -8.90 18.29
C ALA A 181 10.18 -10.06 17.89
N SER A 182 9.60 -11.20 17.53
CA SER A 182 10.29 -12.46 17.22
C SER A 182 9.83 -13.04 15.88
N ALA A 183 10.74 -13.73 15.19
CA ALA A 183 10.39 -14.61 14.10
C ALA A 183 9.54 -15.78 14.63
N ILE A 184 8.65 -16.33 13.80
CA ILE A 184 8.01 -17.60 14.11
C ILE A 184 9.09 -18.66 14.04
N THR A 185 9.39 -19.30 15.16
CA THR A 185 10.32 -20.43 15.30
C THR A 185 9.55 -21.75 15.25
N GLY A 186 10.27 -22.88 15.11
CA GLY A 186 9.64 -24.21 14.99
C GLY A 186 8.75 -24.58 16.18
N ASP A 187 9.12 -24.17 17.39
CA ASP A 187 8.33 -24.34 18.61
C ASP A 187 7.04 -23.50 18.61
N ILE A 188 7.10 -22.27 18.11
CA ILE A 188 5.91 -21.42 17.93
C ILE A 188 5.01 -22.01 16.85
N LEU A 189 5.58 -22.49 15.73
CA LEU A 189 4.81 -23.18 14.70
C LEU A 189 4.11 -24.42 15.27
N GLY A 190 4.79 -25.23 16.08
CA GLY A 190 4.19 -26.39 16.74
C GLY A 190 2.97 -26.00 17.59
N LYS A 191 3.07 -24.92 18.36
CA LYS A 191 1.93 -24.37 19.13
C LYS A 191 0.78 -23.90 18.25
N LEU A 192 1.07 -23.27 17.11
CA LEU A 192 0.05 -22.85 16.14
C LEU A 192 -0.62 -24.03 15.44
N LEU A 193 0.13 -25.07 15.09
CA LEU A 193 -0.44 -26.28 14.50
C LEU A 193 -1.34 -27.03 15.49
N ALA A 194 -1.00 -27.01 16.78
CA ALA A 194 -1.81 -27.61 17.83
C ALA A 194 -3.18 -26.94 18.01
N THR A 195 -3.35 -25.67 17.62
CA THR A 195 -4.68 -25.02 17.63
C THR A 195 -5.55 -25.43 16.43
N CYS A 196 -4.94 -26.02 15.39
CA CYS A 196 -5.63 -26.62 14.24
C CYS A 196 -5.87 -28.13 14.47
N SER A 197 -6.44 -28.49 15.62
CA SER A 197 -6.59 -29.88 16.08
C SER A 197 -7.77 -30.67 15.50
N GLY A 198 -8.57 -30.04 14.63
CA GLY A 198 -9.70 -30.71 13.97
C GLY A 198 -9.27 -31.74 12.92
N GLU A 199 -10.14 -32.70 12.65
CA GLU A 199 -10.00 -33.66 11.53
C GLU A 199 -10.79 -33.21 10.28
N ASP A 200 -11.35 -32.00 10.30
CA ASP A 200 -12.08 -31.46 9.16
C ASP A 200 -11.12 -30.88 8.09
N LEU A 201 -11.69 -30.60 6.92
CA LEU A 201 -10.95 -30.02 5.80
C LEU A 201 -10.39 -28.63 6.13
N THR A 202 -11.04 -27.88 7.04
CA THR A 202 -10.58 -26.57 7.51
C THR A 202 -9.26 -26.71 8.26
N ALA A 203 -9.20 -27.62 9.24
CA ALA A 203 -8.00 -27.86 10.02
C ALA A 203 -6.87 -28.44 9.17
N LEU A 204 -7.16 -29.31 8.20
CA LEU A 204 -6.15 -29.79 7.25
C LEU A 204 -5.58 -28.66 6.38
N ARG A 205 -6.45 -27.79 5.85
CA ARG A 205 -6.06 -26.62 5.06
C ARG A 205 -5.18 -25.66 5.87
N ASP A 206 -5.61 -25.32 7.07
CA ASP A 206 -4.92 -24.33 7.89
C ASP A 206 -3.53 -24.84 8.33
N ARG A 207 -3.42 -26.14 8.67
CA ARG A 207 -2.12 -26.80 8.88
C ARG A 207 -1.23 -26.72 7.65
N ALA A 208 -1.76 -27.06 6.47
CA ALA A 208 -1.01 -27.00 5.21
C ALA A 208 -0.51 -25.57 4.91
N ILE A 209 -1.36 -24.55 5.08
CA ILE A 209 -1.00 -23.14 4.89
C ILE A 209 0.13 -22.73 5.84
N LEU A 210 0.02 -23.06 7.13
CA LEU A 210 1.05 -22.73 8.13
C LEU A 210 2.39 -23.39 7.81
N MET A 211 2.36 -24.68 7.47
CA MET A 211 3.55 -25.45 7.11
C MET A 211 4.21 -24.93 5.83
N VAL A 212 3.44 -24.67 4.77
CA VAL A 212 3.96 -24.13 3.51
C VAL A 212 4.54 -22.72 3.70
N ALA A 213 3.84 -21.86 4.44
CA ALA A 213 4.31 -20.49 4.72
C ALA A 213 5.63 -20.50 5.53
N PHE A 214 5.75 -21.38 6.51
CA PHE A 214 6.97 -21.53 7.30
C PHE A 214 8.13 -22.12 6.48
N ALA A 215 7.92 -23.26 5.83
CA ALA A 215 8.96 -23.97 5.07
C ALA A 215 9.49 -23.18 3.87
N SER A 216 8.68 -22.29 3.29
CA SER A 216 9.08 -21.41 2.19
C SER A 216 9.84 -20.15 2.64
N GLY A 217 10.21 -20.04 3.92
CA GLY A 217 10.99 -18.93 4.47
C GLY A 217 10.15 -17.73 4.89
N GLY A 218 8.87 -17.91 5.21
CA GLY A 218 8.00 -16.83 5.69
C GLY A 218 7.47 -15.94 4.56
N ARG A 219 6.97 -16.55 3.47
CA ARG A 219 6.34 -15.83 2.36
C ARG A 219 5.20 -14.91 2.82
N ARG A 220 4.98 -13.83 2.08
CA ARG A 220 3.86 -12.90 2.34
C ARG A 220 2.53 -13.61 2.08
N ARG A 221 1.49 -13.20 2.81
CA ARG A 221 0.13 -13.74 2.68
C ARG A 221 -0.39 -13.75 1.24
N SER A 222 -0.10 -12.70 0.45
CA SER A 222 -0.50 -12.63 -0.96
C SER A 222 0.20 -13.67 -1.85
N GLU A 223 1.44 -14.05 -1.50
CA GLU A 223 2.18 -15.08 -2.23
C GLU A 223 1.65 -16.47 -1.92
N ILE A 224 1.25 -16.72 -0.67
CA ILE A 224 0.63 -17.99 -0.27
C ILE A 224 -0.78 -18.12 -0.85
N ALA A 225 -1.57 -17.04 -0.83
CA ALA A 225 -2.93 -17.03 -1.39
C ALA A 225 -2.95 -17.22 -2.91
N GLY A 226 -1.90 -16.78 -3.61
CA GLY A 226 -1.75 -16.94 -5.07
C GLY A 226 -1.05 -18.23 -5.49
N LEU A 227 -0.66 -19.10 -4.55
CA LEU A 227 0.08 -20.32 -4.84
C LEU A 227 -0.84 -21.32 -5.55
N ARG A 228 -0.35 -21.90 -6.66
CA ARG A 228 -1.08 -22.92 -7.42
C ARG A 228 -0.39 -24.28 -7.35
N VAL A 229 -1.17 -25.35 -7.51
CA VAL A 229 -0.67 -26.73 -7.41
C VAL A 229 0.42 -27.01 -8.44
N GLU A 230 0.33 -26.41 -9.62
CA GLU A 230 1.29 -26.60 -10.72
C GLU A 230 2.66 -25.99 -10.42
N GLN A 231 2.77 -25.14 -9.40
CA GLN A 231 4.04 -24.54 -8.97
C GLN A 231 4.83 -25.46 -8.02
N PHE A 232 4.23 -26.55 -7.55
CA PHE A 232 4.91 -27.56 -6.75
C PHE A 232 5.63 -28.56 -7.64
N VAL A 233 6.91 -28.77 -7.36
CA VAL A 233 7.71 -29.79 -8.04
C VAL A 233 8.25 -30.75 -6.99
N LYS A 234 7.93 -32.03 -7.17
CA LYS A 234 8.47 -33.11 -6.34
C LYS A 234 9.95 -33.26 -6.64
N GLN A 235 10.79 -33.03 -5.63
CA GLN A 235 12.23 -33.22 -5.74
C GLN A 235 12.62 -34.62 -5.23
N VAL A 236 13.75 -35.12 -5.73
CA VAL A 236 14.37 -36.33 -5.17
C VAL A 236 14.79 -36.02 -3.72
N PRO A 237 14.52 -36.91 -2.75
CA PRO A 237 14.99 -36.73 -1.38
C PRO A 237 16.51 -36.52 -1.36
N VAL A 238 16.96 -35.44 -0.72
CA VAL A 238 18.39 -35.21 -0.51
C VAL A 238 18.84 -36.21 0.54
N THR A 239 19.58 -37.24 0.17
CA THR A 239 20.25 -38.10 1.15
C THR A 239 21.45 -37.36 1.73
N ASP A 240 21.62 -37.38 3.04
CA ASP A 240 22.88 -36.94 3.64
C ASP A 240 24.01 -37.93 3.21
N ASP A 241 25.29 -37.53 3.29
CA ASP A 241 26.44 -38.31 2.80
C ASP A 241 26.51 -39.76 3.36
N ASP A 242 25.85 -40.01 4.50
CA ASP A 242 25.78 -41.32 5.16
C ASP A 242 24.52 -42.15 4.80
N GLY A 243 23.77 -41.77 3.76
CA GLY A 243 22.59 -42.52 3.29
C GLY A 243 21.37 -42.45 4.23
N SER A 244 21.43 -41.63 5.27
CA SER A 244 20.30 -41.37 6.17
C SER A 244 19.32 -40.37 5.55
N PRO A 245 17.99 -40.53 5.79
CA PRO A 245 17.01 -39.53 5.38
C PRO A 245 17.34 -38.21 6.10
N PRO A 246 17.28 -37.07 5.40
CA PRO A 246 17.88 -35.87 5.92
C PRO A 246 17.04 -35.30 7.06
N LEU A 247 17.70 -34.80 8.09
CA LEU A 247 17.03 -34.08 9.18
C LEU A 247 16.28 -32.86 8.61
N PRO A 248 15.08 -32.52 9.12
CA PRO A 248 14.39 -31.28 8.74
C PRO A 248 15.34 -30.10 8.98
N PRO A 249 15.37 -29.10 8.08
CA PRO A 249 16.52 -28.23 7.94
C PRO A 249 16.73 -27.42 9.22
N SER A 250 17.83 -27.71 9.93
CA SER A 250 18.39 -26.80 10.92
C SER A 250 18.80 -25.53 10.20
N ALA A 251 18.35 -24.39 10.73
CA ALA A 251 18.59 -23.06 10.23
C ALA A 251 20.00 -22.85 9.64
N SER A 252 20.10 -22.67 8.32
CA SER A 252 21.12 -21.83 7.70
C SER A 252 20.67 -21.33 6.32
N PRO A 253 20.87 -20.04 6.01
CA PRO A 253 20.21 -19.36 4.90
C PRO A 253 21.15 -19.30 3.70
N PHE A 254 21.00 -20.18 2.72
CA PHE A 254 21.60 -19.98 1.40
C PHE A 254 20.55 -20.21 0.32
N ILE A 255 19.88 -19.12 -0.06
CA ILE A 255 19.14 -19.02 -1.33
C ILE A 255 19.67 -17.77 -2.03
N SER A 256 20.55 -17.98 -3.02
CA SER A 256 21.03 -16.95 -3.94
C SER A 256 19.90 -16.56 -4.90
N ALA A 257 19.60 -15.27 -5.00
CA ALA A 257 18.62 -14.70 -5.92
C ALA A 257 19.33 -14.09 -7.14
N GLY A 258 19.31 -14.80 -8.27
CA GLY A 258 19.43 -14.19 -9.59
C GLY A 258 18.08 -13.63 -10.08
N PRO A 259 18.06 -12.75 -11.10
CA PRO A 259 16.83 -12.11 -11.55
C PRO A 259 15.88 -13.14 -12.17
N LYS A 260 14.57 -12.95 -11.94
CA LYS A 260 13.47 -13.83 -12.42
C LYS A 260 13.68 -14.24 -13.89
N PRO A 261 13.61 -15.55 -14.17
CA PRO A 261 12.39 -16.06 -14.80
C PRO A 261 11.87 -17.34 -14.13
N VAL A 262 10.69 -17.75 -14.58
CA VAL A 262 9.87 -18.89 -14.13
C VAL A 262 10.71 -20.13 -13.77
N ALA A 263 10.83 -20.42 -12.47
CA ALA A 263 11.40 -21.68 -11.97
C ALA A 263 10.72 -22.07 -10.64
N PRO A 264 10.45 -23.38 -10.42
CA PRO A 264 9.55 -23.86 -9.39
C PRO A 264 10.10 -23.70 -7.97
N ILE A 265 9.16 -23.53 -7.04
CA ILE A 265 9.41 -23.15 -5.66
C ILE A 265 9.75 -24.40 -4.85
N ARG A 266 10.99 -24.45 -4.35
CA ARG A 266 11.51 -25.52 -3.50
C ARG A 266 10.76 -25.55 -2.16
N THR A 267 10.05 -26.64 -1.88
CA THR A 267 9.60 -26.96 -0.52
C THR A 267 9.91 -28.43 -0.22
N ARG A 268 10.38 -28.66 1.01
CA ARG A 268 10.91 -29.92 1.54
C ARG A 268 9.88 -30.50 2.51
N TRP A 269 9.27 -31.63 2.18
CA TRP A 269 8.43 -32.40 3.10
C TRP A 269 8.54 -33.90 2.81
N SER A 270 8.71 -34.70 3.86
CA SER A 270 8.42 -36.13 3.92
C SER A 270 7.13 -36.30 4.72
N ILE A 271 6.25 -37.21 4.28
CA ILE A 271 5.07 -37.69 5.04
C ILE A 271 5.58 -38.50 6.23
#